data_AF-X1MTZ4-F1
#
_entry.id   AF-X1MTZ4-F1
#
_cell.length_a   1.000
_cell.length_b   1.000
_cell.length_c   1.000
_cell.angle_alpha   90.00
_cell.angle_beta   90.00
_cell.angle_gamma   90.00
#
_symmetry.space_group_name_H-M   'P 1'
#
loop_
_entity.id
_entity.type
_entity.pdbx_description
1 polymer ?
#
loop_
_entity_poly.entity_id
_entity_poly.type
_entity_poly.pdbx_seq_one_letter_code
_entity_poly.pdbx_strand_id
1 'polypeptide(L)' 'LFKEIKPQPTVDAHLADMLIPYVALADGNSTYLTRAITEHLDTNIWLAQKILGVKFEVSKTKNLYRIKKKGS' A
#
# COMPACT_ATOMS: atom_id res chain seq x y z
N LEU A 1 1.53 -3.98 18.98
CA LEU A 1 2.34 -5.16 18.58
C LEU A 1 1.49 -6.37 18.17
N PHE A 2 0.77 -7.03 19.09
CA PHE A 2 0.00 -8.26 18.75
C PHE A 2 -1.01 -8.10 17.61
N LYS A 3 -1.70 -6.95 17.53
CA LYS A 3 -2.63 -6.64 16.43
C LYS A 3 -1.95 -6.49 15.06
N GLU A 4 -0.66 -6.16 15.04
CA GLU A 4 0.15 -6.00 13.82
C GLU A 4 0.61 -7.36 13.29
N ILE A 5 1.08 -8.23 14.18
CA ILE A 5 1.73 -9.50 13.79
C ILE A 5 0.71 -10.61 13.54
N LYS A 6 -0.40 -10.65 14.30
CA LYS A 6 -1.42 -11.70 14.20
C LYS A 6 -1.98 -11.90 12.78
N PRO A 7 -2.32 -10.84 12.01
CA PRO A 7 -2.82 -11.03 10.65
C PRO A 7 -1.71 -11.32 9.63
N GLN A 8 -0.43 -11.36 10.04
CA GLN A 8 0.75 -11.62 9.20
C GLN A 8 0.83 -10.70 7.96
N PRO A 9 0.78 -9.37 8.14
CA PRO A 9 0.96 -8.44 7.03
C PRO A 9 2.43 -8.48 6.57
N THR A 10 2.66 -8.05 5.33
CA THR A 10 4.03 -7.89 4.81
C THR A 10 4.71 -6.70 5.47
N VAL A 11 3.94 -5.66 5.81
CA VAL A 11 4.42 -4.43 6.47
C VAL A 11 3.39 -3.93 7.48
N ASP A 12 3.85 -3.22 8.51
CA ASP A 12 2.94 -2.57 9.45
C ASP A 12 2.23 -1.36 8.83
N ALA A 13 1.18 -0.89 9.49
CA ALA A 13 0.37 0.22 8.99
C ALA A 13 1.15 1.54 8.78
N HIS A 14 2.17 1.85 9.61
CA HIS A 14 2.95 3.07 9.44
C HIS A 14 3.95 2.94 8.30
N LEU A 15 4.61 1.78 8.18
CA LEU A 15 5.49 1.52 7.03
C LEU A 15 4.71 1.49 5.72
N ALA A 16 3.48 0.97 5.72
CA ALA A 16 2.59 0.99 4.56
C ALA A 16 2.38 2.41 4.00
N ASP A 17 2.24 3.41 4.87
CA ASP A 17 2.05 4.83 4.48
C ASP A 17 3.32 5.37 3.82
N MET A 18 4.49 5.05 4.38
CA MET A 18 5.80 5.51 3.90
C MET A 18 6.26 4.84 2.61
N LEU A 19 5.78 3.64 2.30
CA LEU A 19 6.21 2.90 1.11
C LEU A 19 5.60 3.43 -0.19
N ILE A 20 4.51 4.18 -0.14
CA ILE A 20 3.79 4.64 -1.33
C ILE A 20 4.68 5.38 -2.34
N PRO A 21 5.49 6.39 -1.95
CA PRO A 21 6.35 7.11 -2.90
C PRO A 21 7.34 6.19 -3.62
N TYR A 22 7.95 5.25 -2.89
CA TYR A 22 8.92 4.30 -3.45
C TYR A 22 8.24 3.30 -4.39
N VAL A 23 7.09 2.77 -4.00
CA VAL A 23 6.30 1.85 -4.82
C VAL A 23 5.76 2.53 -6.08
N ALA A 24 5.44 3.82 -5.99
CA ALA A 24 4.99 4.61 -7.14
C ALA A 24 6.12 4.81 -8.16
N LEU A 25 7.35 5.04 -7.70
CA LEU A 25 8.54 5.23 -8.55
C LEU A 25 9.15 3.91 -9.04
N ALA A 26 8.87 2.79 -8.39
CA ALA A 26 9.42 1.50 -8.76
C ALA A 26 8.97 1.07 -10.17
N ASP A 27 9.92 0.57 -10.96
CA ASP A 27 9.64 0.00 -12.28
C ASP A 27 8.82 -1.29 -12.16
N GLY A 28 7.89 -1.48 -13.09
CA GLY A 28 7.04 -2.67 -13.13
C GLY A 28 5.98 -2.73 -12.02
N ASN A 29 5.60 -3.96 -11.67
CA ASN A 29 4.55 -4.27 -10.71
C ASN A 29 5.10 -4.34 -9.30
N SER A 30 4.42 -3.69 -8.36
CA SER A 30 4.75 -3.76 -6.93
C SER A 30 3.51 -4.14 -6.14
N THR A 31 3.68 -4.97 -5.10
CA THR A 31 2.56 -5.41 -4.25
C THR A 31 3.01 -5.64 -2.82
N TYR A 32 2.25 -5.16 -1.85
CA TYR A 32 2.46 -5.43 -0.42
C TYR A 32 1.13 -5.56 0.32
N LEU A 33 1.19 -6.15 1.53
CA LEU A 33 0.04 -6.34 2.41
C LEU A 33 0.20 -5.51 3.69
N THR A 34 -0.87 -4.81 4.08
CA THR A 34 -1.00 -4.11 5.36
C THR A 34 -2.28 -4.54 6.07
N ARG A 35 -2.35 -4.41 7.40
CA ARG A 35 -3.55 -4.79 8.17
C ARG A 35 -4.69 -3.78 8.09
N ALA A 36 -4.40 -2.54 7.69
CA ALA A 36 -5.37 -1.46 7.70
C ALA A 36 -5.08 -0.45 6.59
N ILE A 37 -6.13 0.18 6.08
CA ILE A 37 -6.02 1.41 5.30
C ILE A 37 -6.15 2.56 6.28
N THR A 38 -5.11 3.37 6.39
CA THR A 38 -5.11 4.62 7.16
C THR A 38 -5.53 5.78 6.25
N GLU A 39 -5.94 6.92 6.82
CA GLU A 39 -6.20 8.12 6.03
C GLU A 39 -4.95 8.63 5.31
N HIS A 40 -3.77 8.45 5.92
CA HIS A 40 -2.48 8.77 5.32
C HIS A 40 -2.17 7.87 4.12
N LEU A 41 -2.46 6.57 4.22
CA LEU A 41 -2.29 5.64 3.09
C LEU A 41 -3.14 6.08 1.90
N ASP A 42 -4.41 6.37 2.14
CA ASP A 42 -5.36 6.75 1.09
C ASP A 42 -4.96 8.09 0.43
N THR A 43 -4.60 9.07 1.25
CA THR A 43 -4.11 10.38 0.76
C THR A 43 -2.82 10.24 -0.05
N ASN A 44 -1.86 9.43 0.43
CA ASN A 44 -0.60 9.20 -0.27
C ASN A 44 -0.81 8.48 -1.60
N ILE A 45 -1.70 7.47 -1.64
CA ILE A 45 -2.08 6.79 -2.88
C ILE A 45 -2.69 7.79 -3.86
N TRP A 46 -3.69 8.56 -3.42
CA TRP A 46 -4.33 9.56 -4.27
C TRP A 46 -3.32 10.56 -4.84
N LEU A 47 -2.42 11.07 -4.00
CA LEU A 47 -1.40 12.03 -4.38
C LEU A 47 -0.41 11.43 -5.39
N ALA A 48 0.07 10.20 -5.14
CA ALA A 48 0.99 9.52 -6.04
C ALA A 48 0.36 9.27 -7.42
N GLN A 49 -0.93 8.88 -7.48
CA GLN A 49 -1.65 8.73 -8.75
C GLN A 49 -1.80 10.06 -9.50
N LYS A 50 -2.00 11.18 -8.77
CA LYS A 50 -2.14 12.51 -9.36
C LYS A 50 -0.82 13.08 -9.89
N ILE A 51 0.27 12.94 -9.14
CA ILE A 51 1.57 13.51 -9.51
C ILE A 51 2.29 12.65 -10.54
N LEU A 52 2.29 11.32 -10.36
CA LEU A 52 3.10 10.40 -11.17
C LEU A 52 2.30 9.67 -12.26
N GLY A 53 0.97 9.83 -12.30
CA GLY A 53 0.11 9.16 -13.30
C GLY A 53 0.04 7.63 -13.13
N VAL A 54 0.53 7.09 -12.02
CA VAL A 54 0.48 5.66 -11.72
C VAL A 54 -0.92 5.23 -11.29
N LYS A 55 -1.18 3.91 -11.32
CA LYS A 55 -2.43 3.34 -10.82
C LYS A 55 -2.17 2.37 -9.67
N PHE A 56 -2.85 2.62 -8.56
CA PHE A 56 -2.89 1.73 -7.42
C PHE A 56 -4.23 1.00 -7.34
N GLU A 57 -4.17 -0.28 -7.03
CA GLU A 57 -5.32 -1.14 -6.76
C GLU A 57 -5.25 -1.57 -5.30
N VAL A 58 -6.33 -1.30 -4.57
CA VAL A 58 -6.47 -1.70 -3.17
C VAL A 58 -7.57 -2.76 -3.08
N SER A 59 -7.23 -3.93 -2.53
CA SER A 59 -8.17 -5.04 -2.39
C SER A 59 -8.08 -5.69 -1.01
N LYS A 60 -9.21 -6.11 -0.45
CA LYS A 60 -9.22 -6.82 0.83
C LYS A 60 -8.97 -8.30 0.60
N THR A 61 -7.99 -8.88 1.29
CA THR A 61 -7.67 -10.31 1.27
C THR A 61 -7.71 -10.85 2.71
N LYS A 62 -8.74 -11.65 3.05
CA LYS A 62 -8.98 -12.13 4.42
C LYS A 62 -9.04 -10.96 5.42
N ASN A 63 -8.05 -10.86 6.31
CA ASN A 63 -7.92 -9.83 7.34
C ASN A 63 -6.90 -8.74 6.99
N LEU A 64 -6.41 -8.71 5.74
CA LEU A 64 -5.40 -7.78 5.25
C LEU A 64 -5.92 -6.99 4.05
N TYR A 65 -5.23 -5.90 3.76
CA TYR A 65 -5.40 -5.09 2.56
C TYR A 65 -4.16 -5.25 1.69
N ARG A 66 -4.38 -5.57 0.42
CA ARG A 66 -3.37 -5.68 -0.60
C ARG A 66 -3.33 -4.38 -1.39
N ILE A 67 -2.16 -3.74 -1.37
CA ILE A 67 -1.86 -2.55 -2.16
C ILE A 67 -1.01 -3.01 -3.34
N LYS A 68 -1.48 -2.77 -4.56
CA LYS A 68 -0.79 -3.16 -5.80
C LYS A 68 -0.64 -1.95 -6.71
N LYS A 69 0.59 -1.64 -7.12
CA LYS A 69 0.85 -0.74 -8.25
C LYS A 69 1.03 -1.58 -9.49
N LYS A 70 0.22 -1.33 -10.52
CA LYS A 70 0.45 -1.92 -11.85
C LYS A 70 1.54 -1.12 -12.56
N GLY A 71 2.55 -1.81 -13.06
CA GLY A 71 3.56 -1.25 -13.94
C GLY A 71 2.94 -0.91 -15.30
N SER A 72 3.42 0.19 -15.88
CA SER A 72 3.22 0.50 -17.30
C SER A 72 4.14 -0.35 -18.15
#